data_AF-E9FQ33-F1
#
_entry.id   AF-E9FQ33-F1
#
_cell.length_a   1.000
_cell.length_b   1.000
_cell.length_c   1.000
_cell.angle_alpha   90.00
_cell.angle_beta   90.00
_cell.angle_gamma   90.00
#
_symmetry.space_group_name_H-M   'P 1'
#
loop_
_entity.id
_entity.type
_entity.pdbx_description
1 polymer ?
#
loop_
_entity_poly.entity_id
_entity_poly.type
_entity_poly.pdbx_seq_one_letter_code
_entity_poly.pdbx_strand_id
1 'polypeptide(L)'
;MDEQKYNLEESLAELDQLFYLSAKETDKTACEALAEKARIIYEQYPESEEIALRYAITLLISSNKQTELKEIEATAEKLEKLQQKFLESHDIALQYAVISVNLSIKQTGLEERMATAEKLEKLQQKFQESHDIALEYARILAILSTKQTGLKERMATAEKLEKLQQKFQESHDIAEAFAAT
;
A
#
# COMPACT_ATOMS: atom_id res chain seq x y z
N MET A 1 30.62 -21.77 -4.00
CA MET A 1 29.59 -20.71 -3.96
C MET A 1 28.46 -21.24 -4.80
N ASP A 2 27.30 -21.54 -4.22
CA ASP A 2 26.22 -22.20 -4.95
C ASP A 2 25.67 -21.27 -6.05
N GLU A 3 25.51 -21.79 -7.25
CA GLU A 3 25.00 -21.09 -8.44
C GLU A 3 23.65 -20.39 -8.17
N GLN A 4 22.81 -20.99 -7.32
CA GLN A 4 21.55 -20.40 -6.85
C GLN A 4 21.75 -19.11 -6.05
N LYS A 5 22.81 -19.01 -5.23
CA LYS A 5 23.11 -17.81 -4.46
C LYS A 5 23.63 -16.68 -5.36
N TYR A 6 24.44 -17.02 -6.36
CA TYR A 6 24.93 -16.08 -7.35
C TYR A 6 23.79 -15.46 -8.19
N ASN A 7 22.85 -16.30 -8.65
CA ASN A 7 21.70 -15.83 -9.43
C ASN A 7 20.73 -14.95 -8.61
N LEU A 8 20.64 -15.17 -7.30
CA LEU A 8 19.85 -14.33 -6.39
C LEU A 8 20.46 -12.93 -6.22
N GLU A 9 21.78 -12.84 -5.99
CA GLU A 9 22.48 -11.57 -5.84
C GLU A 9 22.38 -10.71 -7.12
N GLU A 10 22.48 -11.34 -8.30
CA GLU A 10 22.28 -10.65 -9.59
C GLU A 10 20.84 -10.15 -9.78
N SER A 11 19.85 -10.96 -9.40
CA SER A 11 18.43 -10.59 -9.46
C SER A 11 18.10 -9.39 -8.56
N LEU A 12 18.69 -9.34 -7.36
CA LEU A 12 18.55 -8.21 -6.45
C LEU A 12 19.19 -6.93 -7.02
N ALA A 13 20.39 -7.06 -7.61
CA ALA A 13 21.05 -5.93 -8.26
C ALA A 13 20.23 -5.38 -9.45
N GLU A 14 19.61 -6.26 -10.24
CA GLU A 14 18.71 -5.84 -11.32
C GLU A 14 17.48 -5.11 -10.75
N LEU A 15 16.86 -5.63 -9.69
CA LEU A 15 15.72 -4.98 -9.03
C LEU A 15 16.06 -3.61 -8.44
N ASP A 16 17.25 -3.44 -7.86
CA ASP A 16 17.72 -2.14 -7.37
C ASP A 16 17.87 -1.12 -8.51
N GLN A 17 18.34 -1.56 -9.68
CA GLN A 17 18.38 -0.72 -10.88
C GLN A 17 16.98 -0.38 -11.38
N LEU A 18 16.07 -1.35 -11.43
CA LEU A 18 14.67 -1.13 -11.81
C LEU A 18 13.98 -0.13 -10.87
N PHE A 19 14.24 -0.21 -9.56
CA PHE A 19 13.76 0.76 -8.58
C PHE A 19 14.25 2.17 -8.90
N TYR A 20 15.56 2.34 -9.09
CA TYR A 20 16.15 3.66 -9.38
C TYR A 20 15.59 4.26 -10.68
N LEU A 21 15.42 3.44 -11.72
CA LEU A 21 14.81 3.86 -12.98
C LEU A 21 13.35 4.26 -12.77
N SER A 22 12.56 3.42 -12.09
CA SER A 22 11.14 3.67 -11.84
C SER A 22 10.90 4.97 -11.06
N ALA A 23 11.75 5.27 -10.09
CA ALA A 23 11.65 6.49 -9.27
C ALA A 23 11.86 7.77 -10.08
N LYS A 24 12.61 7.71 -11.18
CA LYS A 24 12.91 8.87 -12.06
C LYS A 24 12.06 8.89 -13.32
N GLU A 25 11.46 7.76 -13.67
CA GLU A 25 10.67 7.62 -14.88
C GLU A 25 9.35 8.39 -14.76
N THR A 26 9.01 9.07 -15.85
CA THR A 26 7.79 9.88 -15.97
C THR A 26 6.82 9.29 -16.98
N ASP A 27 7.31 8.49 -17.93
CA ASP A 27 6.49 7.81 -18.90
C ASP A 27 5.78 6.59 -18.29
N LYS A 28 4.47 6.53 -18.47
CA LYS A 28 3.62 5.47 -17.92
C LYS A 28 3.99 4.10 -18.48
N THR A 29 4.19 4.00 -19.80
CA THR A 29 4.50 2.73 -20.46
C THR A 29 5.86 2.19 -20.04
N ALA A 30 6.85 3.08 -19.85
CA ALA A 30 8.14 2.71 -19.28
C ALA A 30 8.01 2.19 -17.83
N CYS A 31 7.24 2.86 -16.97
CA CYS A 31 6.96 2.37 -15.62
C CYS A 31 6.27 0.99 -15.60
N GLU A 32 5.33 0.74 -16.52
CA GLU A 32 4.66 -0.56 -16.66
C GLU A 32 5.63 -1.65 -17.12
N ALA A 33 6.52 -1.34 -18.07
CA ALA A 33 7.54 -2.27 -18.53
C ALA A 33 8.55 -2.62 -17.41
N LEU A 34 8.93 -1.64 -16.57
CA LEU A 34 9.80 -1.87 -15.41
C LEU A 34 9.11 -2.75 -14.36
N ALA A 35 7.83 -2.50 -14.07
CA ALA A 35 7.05 -3.34 -13.16
C ALA A 35 6.89 -4.78 -13.68
N GLU A 36 6.76 -4.96 -15.00
CA GLU A 36 6.70 -6.27 -15.63
C GLU A 36 8.02 -7.04 -15.51
N LYS A 37 9.17 -6.37 -15.70
CA LYS A 37 10.48 -7.00 -15.44
C LYS A 37 10.63 -7.40 -13.98
N ALA A 38 10.25 -6.54 -13.04
CA ALA A 38 10.29 -6.86 -11.61
C ALA A 38 9.38 -8.05 -11.26
N ARG A 39 8.21 -8.17 -11.91
CA ARG A 39 7.32 -9.34 -11.77
C ARG A 39 8.01 -10.62 -12.22
N ILE A 40 8.66 -10.60 -13.38
CA ILE A 40 9.37 -11.78 -13.92
C ILE A 40 10.48 -12.24 -12.97
N ILE A 41 11.23 -11.31 -12.39
CA ILE A 41 12.26 -11.64 -11.39
C ILE A 41 11.63 -12.24 -10.13
N TYR A 42 10.54 -11.64 -9.63
CA TYR A 42 9.81 -12.19 -8.48
C TYR A 42 9.30 -13.62 -8.72
N GLU A 43 8.82 -13.94 -9.91
CA GLU A 43 8.33 -15.28 -10.23
C GLU A 43 9.43 -16.35 -10.26
N GLN A 44 10.69 -15.96 -10.44
CA GLN A 44 11.83 -16.88 -10.32
C GLN A 44 12.15 -17.20 -8.85
N TYR A 45 11.87 -16.27 -7.93
CA TYR A 45 12.17 -16.39 -6.51
C TYR A 45 10.95 -16.03 -5.65
N PRO A 46 9.81 -16.75 -5.82
CA PRO A 46 8.54 -16.31 -5.25
C PRO A 46 8.52 -16.39 -3.72
N GLU A 47 9.45 -17.11 -3.09
CA GLU A 47 9.59 -17.24 -1.63
C GLU A 47 10.56 -16.21 -1.02
N SER A 48 11.25 -15.42 -1.84
CA SER A 48 12.17 -14.39 -1.34
C SER A 48 11.39 -13.13 -0.97
N GLU A 49 11.30 -12.84 0.33
CA GLU A 49 10.66 -11.62 0.84
C GLU A 49 11.34 -10.35 0.32
N GLU A 50 12.67 -10.35 0.22
CA GLU A 50 13.43 -9.19 -0.27
C GLU A 50 13.08 -8.87 -1.73
N ILE A 51 12.99 -9.89 -2.58
CA ILE A 51 12.59 -9.74 -3.98
C ILE A 51 11.11 -9.32 -4.07
N ALA A 52 10.25 -9.93 -3.26
CA ALA A 52 8.84 -9.57 -3.19
C ALA A 52 8.65 -8.10 -2.79
N LEU A 53 9.42 -7.61 -1.82
CA LEU A 53 9.43 -6.22 -1.39
C LEU A 53 9.87 -5.28 -2.52
N ARG A 54 10.96 -5.60 -3.23
CA ARG A 54 11.40 -4.81 -4.38
C ARG A 54 10.37 -4.74 -5.50
N TYR A 55 9.71 -5.86 -5.77
CA TYR A 55 8.58 -5.90 -6.70
C TYR A 55 7.40 -5.05 -6.21
N ALA A 56 7.03 -5.14 -4.92
CA ALA A 56 5.97 -4.36 -4.32
C ALA A 56 6.22 -2.84 -4.41
N ILE A 57 7.44 -2.40 -4.10
CA ILE A 57 7.85 -0.99 -4.22
C ILE A 57 7.76 -0.53 -5.68
N THR A 58 8.23 -1.35 -6.62
CA THR A 58 8.16 -1.03 -8.06
C THR A 58 6.71 -0.88 -8.52
N LEU A 59 5.81 -1.79 -8.10
CA LEU A 59 4.38 -1.67 -8.37
C LEU A 59 3.80 -0.35 -7.84
N LEU A 60 4.12 0.00 -6.59
CA LEU A 60 3.62 1.24 -5.99
C LEU A 60 4.11 2.48 -6.75
N ILE A 61 5.40 2.54 -7.11
CA ILE A 61 5.97 3.65 -7.88
C ILE A 61 5.28 3.77 -9.24
N SER A 62 5.12 2.65 -9.96
CA SER A 62 4.42 2.65 -11.26
C SER A 62 2.96 3.06 -11.12
N SER A 63 2.30 2.75 -10.01
CA SER A 63 0.91 3.15 -9.75
C SER A 63 0.71 4.67 -9.71
N ASN A 64 1.75 5.44 -9.38
CA ASN A 64 1.67 6.91 -9.37
C ASN A 64 1.42 7.50 -10.78
N LYS A 65 1.62 6.72 -11.84
CA LYS A 65 1.33 7.11 -13.23
C LYS A 65 -0.03 6.61 -13.72
N GLN A 66 -0.72 5.79 -12.94
CA GLN A 66 -2.04 5.26 -13.28
C GLN A 66 -3.12 6.31 -13.00
N THR A 67 -3.96 6.54 -14.00
CA THR A 67 -5.04 7.55 -13.91
C THR A 67 -6.40 6.90 -13.78
N GLU A 68 -6.56 5.70 -14.34
CA GLU A 68 -7.81 4.95 -14.39
C GLU A 68 -8.01 4.11 -13.13
N LEU A 69 -9.26 4.04 -12.63
CA LEU A 69 -9.60 3.27 -11.44
C LEU A 69 -9.20 1.79 -11.57
N LYS A 70 -9.46 1.18 -12.74
CA LYS A 70 -9.14 -0.24 -12.97
C LYS A 70 -7.65 -0.57 -12.90
N GLU A 71 -6.78 0.39 -13.25
CA GLU A 71 -5.33 0.20 -13.21
C GLU A 71 -4.84 0.17 -11.76
N ILE A 72 -5.33 1.11 -10.95
CA ILE A 72 -4.97 1.18 -9.54
C ILE A 72 -5.58 0.03 -8.73
N GLU A 73 -6.79 -0.41 -9.08
CA GLU A 73 -7.41 -1.62 -8.52
C GLU A 73 -6.56 -2.87 -8.81
N ALA A 74 -6.12 -3.05 -10.05
CA ALA A 74 -5.26 -4.18 -10.42
C ALA A 74 -3.92 -4.16 -9.66
N THR A 75 -3.36 -2.97 -9.43
CA THR A 75 -2.13 -2.83 -8.65
C THR A 75 -2.36 -3.10 -7.16
N ALA A 76 -3.46 -2.61 -6.60
CA ALA A 76 -3.85 -2.89 -5.22
C ALA A 76 -4.08 -4.40 -5.00
N GLU A 77 -4.71 -5.10 -5.95
CA GLU A 77 -4.92 -6.55 -5.87
C GLU A 77 -3.58 -7.32 -5.89
N LYS A 78 -2.61 -6.90 -6.72
CA LYS A 78 -1.27 -7.51 -6.74
C LYS A 78 -0.55 -7.31 -5.40
N LEU A 79 -0.61 -6.11 -4.83
CA LEU A 79 -0.01 -5.79 -3.53
C LEU A 79 -0.73 -6.52 -2.38
N GLU A 80 -2.05 -6.67 -2.45
CA GLU A 80 -2.82 -7.47 -1.49
C GLU A 80 -2.37 -8.94 -1.52
N LYS A 81 -2.19 -9.53 -2.71
CA LYS A 81 -1.69 -10.90 -2.86
C LYS A 81 -0.28 -11.08 -2.29
N LEU A 82 0.61 -10.10 -2.52
CA LEU A 82 1.95 -10.12 -1.93
C LEU A 82 1.88 -10.02 -0.40
N GLN A 83 1.07 -9.12 0.15
CA GLN A 83 0.88 -8.99 1.59
C GLN A 83 0.29 -10.27 2.22
N GLN A 84 -0.67 -10.91 1.55
CA GLN A 84 -1.24 -12.20 2.00
C GLN A 84 -0.24 -13.35 1.94
N LYS A 85 0.78 -13.26 1.08
CA LYS A 85 1.86 -14.25 1.03
C LYS A 85 2.90 -13.99 2.12
N PHE A 86 3.33 -12.74 2.26
CA PHE A 86 4.33 -12.30 3.23
C PHE A 86 3.66 -11.61 4.42
N LEU A 87 2.84 -12.40 5.12
CA LEU A 87 1.93 -11.92 6.16
C LEU A 87 2.61 -11.14 7.30
N GLU A 88 3.86 -11.48 7.62
CA GLU A 88 4.64 -10.85 8.69
C GLU A 88 5.52 -9.69 8.21
N SER A 89 5.60 -9.46 6.89
CA SER A 89 6.43 -8.41 6.31
C SER A 89 5.77 -7.05 6.50
N HIS A 90 6.34 -6.25 7.41
CA HIS A 90 5.89 -4.89 7.65
C HIS A 90 6.06 -4.02 6.41
N ASP A 91 7.19 -4.10 5.71
CA ASP A 91 7.47 -3.24 4.57
C ASP A 91 6.52 -3.49 3.38
N ILE A 92 6.18 -4.76 3.12
CA ILE A 92 5.19 -5.13 2.09
C ILE A 92 3.78 -4.69 2.52
N ALA A 93 3.44 -4.88 3.81
CA ALA A 93 2.18 -4.39 4.36
C ALA A 93 2.04 -2.87 4.20
N LEU A 94 3.12 -2.11 4.42
CA LEU A 94 3.12 -0.68 4.20
C LEU A 94 2.87 -0.32 2.74
N GLN A 95 3.47 -1.02 1.77
CA GLN A 95 3.17 -0.77 0.34
C GLN A 95 1.69 -1.00 0.02
N TYR A 96 1.10 -2.05 0.58
CA TYR A 96 -0.34 -2.33 0.45
C TYR A 96 -1.22 -1.27 1.14
N ALA A 97 -0.79 -0.74 2.28
CA ALA A 97 -1.49 0.35 2.96
C ALA A 97 -1.52 1.63 2.10
N VAL A 98 -0.37 2.03 1.53
CA VAL A 98 -0.26 3.24 0.70
C VAL A 98 -1.11 3.13 -0.56
N ILE A 99 -1.04 2.01 -1.29
CA ILE A 99 -1.87 1.84 -2.51
C ILE A 99 -3.36 1.86 -2.18
N SER A 100 -3.76 1.36 -1.00
CA SER A 100 -5.15 1.37 -0.54
C SER A 100 -5.67 2.80 -0.34
N VAL A 101 -4.84 3.69 0.20
CA VAL A 101 -5.19 5.13 0.29
C VAL A 101 -5.34 5.72 -1.11
N ASN A 102 -4.38 5.49 -2.02
CA ASN A 102 -4.46 5.99 -3.39
C ASN A 102 -5.72 5.49 -4.13
N LEU A 103 -6.06 4.21 -3.96
CA LEU A 103 -7.28 3.60 -4.48
C LEU A 103 -8.52 4.32 -3.91
N SER A 104 -8.55 4.57 -2.61
CA SER A 104 -9.69 5.24 -1.95
C SER A 104 -9.96 6.67 -2.42
N ILE A 105 -8.91 7.37 -2.87
CA ILE A 105 -9.02 8.70 -3.48
C ILE A 105 -9.71 8.61 -4.85
N LYS A 106 -9.43 7.54 -5.61
CA LYS A 106 -9.99 7.31 -6.95
C LYS A 106 -11.39 6.71 -6.93
N GLN A 107 -11.72 5.90 -5.92
CA GLN A 107 -13.03 5.28 -5.77
C GLN A 107 -14.13 6.35 -5.67
N THR A 108 -15.22 6.17 -6.40
CA THR A 108 -16.38 7.08 -6.31
C THR A 108 -17.47 6.52 -5.40
N GLY A 109 -17.58 5.19 -5.29
CA GLY A 109 -18.56 4.52 -4.44
C GLY A 109 -18.22 4.62 -2.96
N LEU A 110 -19.25 4.84 -2.12
CA LEU A 110 -19.10 4.77 -0.66
C LEU A 110 -18.80 3.34 -0.22
N GLU A 111 -19.52 2.35 -0.76
CA GLU A 111 -19.35 0.94 -0.41
C GLU A 111 -17.96 0.41 -0.77
N GLU A 112 -17.44 0.75 -1.96
CA GLU A 112 -16.09 0.40 -2.40
C GLU A 112 -15.03 0.95 -1.43
N ARG A 113 -15.17 2.22 -1.04
CA ARG A 113 -14.26 2.87 -0.10
C ARG A 113 -14.34 2.28 1.29
N MET A 114 -15.55 1.94 1.76
CA MET A 114 -15.74 1.25 3.05
C MET A 114 -15.06 -0.12 3.02
N ALA A 115 -15.21 -0.89 1.94
CA ALA A 115 -14.54 -2.18 1.80
C ALA A 115 -13.00 -2.04 1.85
N THR A 116 -12.44 -1.04 1.17
CA THR A 116 -10.99 -0.77 1.23
C THR A 116 -10.55 -0.35 2.63
N ALA A 117 -11.33 0.50 3.32
CA ALA A 117 -11.06 0.90 4.71
C ALA A 117 -11.12 -0.28 5.69
N GLU A 118 -12.06 -1.21 5.52
CA GLU A 118 -12.16 -2.42 6.34
C GLU A 118 -10.97 -3.37 6.14
N LYS A 119 -10.47 -3.50 4.90
CA LYS A 119 -9.24 -4.27 4.64
C LYS A 119 -8.04 -3.61 5.34
N LEU A 120 -7.93 -2.29 5.27
CA LEU A 120 -6.84 -1.55 5.90
C LEU A 120 -6.94 -1.55 7.44
N GLU A 121 -8.15 -1.59 8.00
CA GLU A 121 -8.38 -1.79 9.42
C GLU A 121 -7.82 -3.13 9.91
N LYS A 122 -8.12 -4.22 9.19
CA LYS A 122 -7.58 -5.56 9.51
C LYS A 122 -6.06 -5.59 9.44
N LEU A 123 -5.48 -4.91 8.45
CA LEU A 123 -4.03 -4.77 8.32
C LEU A 123 -3.44 -3.98 9.51
N GLN A 124 -4.06 -2.86 9.88
CA GLN A 124 -3.62 -2.05 11.02
C GLN A 124 -3.73 -2.83 12.34
N GLN A 125 -4.79 -3.61 12.55
CA GLN A 125 -4.91 -4.47 13.73
C GLN A 125 -3.79 -5.51 13.81
N LYS A 126 -3.34 -6.04 12.67
CA LYS A 126 -2.19 -6.94 12.63
C LYS A 126 -0.89 -6.23 12.98
N PHE A 127 -0.67 -5.05 12.42
CA PHE A 127 0.51 -4.22 12.67
C PHE A 127 0.18 -3.09 13.65
N GLN A 128 -0.43 -3.43 14.79
CA GLN A 128 -1.02 -2.44 15.70
C GLN A 128 -0.02 -1.43 16.27
N GLU A 129 1.27 -1.76 16.33
CA GLU A 129 2.34 -0.87 16.80
C GLU A 129 2.98 -0.05 15.67
N SER A 130 2.62 -0.31 14.41
CA SER A 130 3.15 0.41 13.26
C SER A 130 2.49 1.78 13.13
N HIS A 131 3.26 2.83 13.40
CA HIS A 131 2.83 4.21 13.19
C HIS A 131 2.50 4.49 11.73
N ASP A 132 3.34 4.06 10.79
CA ASP A 132 3.14 4.33 9.36
C ASP A 132 1.86 3.68 8.81
N ILE A 133 1.57 2.44 9.21
CA ILE A 133 0.32 1.75 8.79
C ILE A 133 -0.89 2.39 9.46
N ALA A 134 -0.76 2.81 10.74
CA ALA A 134 -1.81 3.54 11.44
C ALA A 134 -2.09 4.90 10.77
N LEU A 135 -1.06 5.57 10.26
CA LEU A 135 -1.18 6.82 9.51
C LEU A 135 -1.96 6.62 8.21
N GLU A 136 -1.63 5.60 7.40
CA GLU A 136 -2.39 5.30 6.19
C GLU A 136 -3.84 4.91 6.49
N TYR A 137 -4.06 4.17 7.60
CA TYR A 137 -5.42 3.87 8.05
C TYR A 137 -6.19 5.13 8.49
N ALA A 138 -5.55 6.07 9.19
CA ALA A 138 -6.16 7.34 9.54
C ALA A 138 -6.53 8.15 8.30
N ARG A 139 -5.66 8.17 7.27
CA ARG A 139 -5.92 8.87 5.99
C ARG A 139 -7.15 8.32 5.27
N ILE A 140 -7.30 7.00 5.15
CA ILE A 140 -8.49 6.44 4.49
C ILE A 140 -9.77 6.73 5.28
N LEU A 141 -9.71 6.74 6.61
CA LEU A 141 -10.85 7.09 7.46
C LEU A 141 -11.26 8.56 7.27
N ALA A 142 -10.30 9.49 7.23
CA ALA A 142 -10.58 10.89 6.93
C ALA A 142 -11.15 11.08 5.52
N ILE A 143 -10.63 10.37 4.51
CA ILE A 143 -11.21 10.41 3.16
C ILE A 143 -12.66 9.87 3.18
N LEU A 144 -12.90 8.78 3.91
CA LEU A 144 -14.22 8.17 4.05
C LEU A 144 -15.23 9.12 4.72
N SER A 145 -14.84 9.83 5.78
CA SER A 145 -15.73 10.75 6.50
C SER A 145 -16.23 11.90 5.64
N THR A 146 -15.42 12.41 4.71
CA THR A 146 -15.85 13.45 3.74
C THR A 146 -16.99 12.99 2.82
N LYS A 147 -17.21 11.68 2.68
CA LYS A 147 -18.21 11.08 1.78
C LYS A 147 -19.40 10.50 2.52
N GLN A 148 -19.24 10.13 3.79
CA GLN A 148 -20.34 9.68 4.64
C GLN A 148 -21.32 10.84 4.87
N THR A 149 -22.61 10.56 4.81
CA THR A 149 -23.69 11.54 5.09
C THR A 149 -24.46 11.20 6.36
N GLY A 150 -24.48 9.92 6.75
CA GLY A 150 -25.15 9.47 7.96
C GLY A 150 -24.32 9.72 9.22
N LEU A 151 -25.01 10.20 10.26
CA LEU A 151 -24.39 10.54 11.55
C LEU A 151 -23.75 9.31 12.20
N LYS A 152 -24.41 8.14 12.12
CA LYS A 152 -23.94 6.91 12.74
C LYS A 152 -22.61 6.44 12.13
N GLU A 153 -22.50 6.50 10.81
CA GLU A 153 -21.30 6.13 10.06
C GLU A 153 -20.14 7.08 10.37
N ARG A 154 -20.40 8.39 10.43
CA ARG A 154 -19.40 9.39 10.82
C ARG A 154 -18.91 9.19 12.24
N MET A 155 -19.81 8.97 13.20
CA MET A 155 -19.45 8.69 14.58
C MET A 155 -18.57 7.43 14.69
N ALA A 156 -18.92 6.35 13.99
CA ALA A 156 -18.09 5.15 13.98
C ALA A 156 -16.69 5.39 13.41
N THR A 157 -16.56 6.28 12.41
CA THR A 157 -15.27 6.67 11.83
C THR A 157 -14.47 7.53 12.79
N ALA A 158 -15.11 8.51 13.44
CA ALA A 158 -14.51 9.35 14.47
C ALA A 158 -13.99 8.52 15.65
N GLU A 159 -14.77 7.54 16.14
CA GLU A 159 -14.34 6.64 17.22
C GLU A 159 -13.09 5.82 16.85
N LYS A 160 -12.98 5.39 15.59
CA LYS A 160 -11.78 4.68 15.10
C LYS A 160 -10.55 5.60 15.08
N LEU A 161 -10.71 6.83 14.58
CA LEU A 161 -9.65 7.84 14.57
C LEU A 161 -9.23 8.26 15.98
N GLU A 162 -10.18 8.42 16.90
CA GLU A 162 -9.91 8.73 18.31
C GLU A 162 -9.04 7.63 18.95
N LYS A 163 -9.37 6.35 18.72
CA LYS A 163 -8.55 5.23 19.21
C LYS A 163 -7.13 5.24 18.65
N LEU A 164 -6.96 5.56 17.36
CA LEU A 164 -5.63 5.72 16.77
C LEU A 164 -4.88 6.89 17.40
N GLN A 165 -5.52 8.05 17.59
CA GLN A 165 -4.91 9.21 18.23
C GLN A 165 -4.49 8.92 19.67
N GLN A 166 -5.33 8.22 20.45
CA GLN A 166 -5.00 7.82 21.82
C GLN A 166 -3.78 6.89 21.88
N LYS A 167 -3.61 6.03 20.86
CA LYS A 167 -2.45 5.13 20.75
C LYS A 167 -1.19 5.86 20.28
N PHE A 168 -1.32 6.74 19.30
CA PHE A 168 -0.22 7.48 18.66
C PHE A 168 -0.33 8.98 18.97
N GLN A 169 -0.24 9.32 20.26
CA GLN A 169 -0.53 10.67 20.78
C GLN A 169 0.36 11.78 20.20
N GLU A 170 1.59 11.43 19.82
CA GLU A 170 2.56 12.36 19.23
C GLU A 170 2.39 12.52 17.71
N SER A 171 1.49 11.75 17.10
CA SER A 171 1.24 11.79 15.66
C SER A 171 0.34 12.97 15.29
N HIS A 172 0.96 14.06 14.84
CA HIS A 172 0.24 15.24 14.37
C HIS A 172 -0.73 14.92 13.24
N ASP A 173 -0.29 14.14 12.25
CA ASP A 173 -1.11 13.79 11.08
C ASP A 173 -2.35 12.96 11.44
N ILE A 174 -2.25 12.07 12.44
CA ILE A 174 -3.41 11.30 12.93
C ILE A 174 -4.36 12.21 13.70
N ALA A 175 -3.84 13.15 14.48
CA ALA A 175 -4.66 14.15 15.16
C ALA A 175 -5.39 15.07 14.16
N GLU A 176 -4.73 15.45 13.06
CA GLU A 176 -5.34 16.22 11.98
C GLU A 176 -6.46 15.41 11.28
N ALA A 177 -6.20 14.14 10.95
CA ALA A 177 -7.22 13.25 10.38
C ALA A 177 -8.46 13.12 11.28
N PHE A 178 -8.26 13.02 12.60
CA PHE A 178 -9.35 13.01 13.58
C PHE A 178 -10.12 14.33 13.60
N ALA A 179 -9.43 15.46 13.63
CA ALA A 179 -10.05 16.78 13.65
C ALA A 179 -10.84 17.11 12.37
N ALA A 180 -10.49 16.48 11.25
CA ALA A 180 -11.14 16.67 9.95
C ALA A 180 -12.42 15.82 9.73
N THR A 181 -12.75 14.93 10.66
CA THR A 181 -13.84 13.93 10.55
C THR A 181 -15.10 14.35 11.31
#